data_AF-A0A7V3U5A6-F1
#
_entry.id   AF-A0A7V3U5A6-F1
#
_cell.length_a   1.000
_cell.length_b   1.000
_cell.length_c   1.000
_cell.angle_alpha   90.00
_cell.angle_beta   90.00
_cell.angle_gamma   90.00
#
_symmetry.space_group_name_H-M   'P 1'
#
loop_
_entity.id
_entity.type
_entity.pdbx_description
1 polymer ?
#
loop_
_entity_poly.entity_id
_entity_poly.type
_entity_poly.pdbx_seq_one_letter_code
_entity_poly.pdbx_strand_id
1 'polypeptide(L)'
;MPISDILTLAKSTLPAVQTLLDDATANLREKVVADGRVSGALLEQHQDAAHALSWLATYSQALHQMAAWADRLNSDGKLGKMEQLILQIAFGEYLSQIAGGIPMSQGEIARLQDFGLTMPDTPEIATLMAEGNTSKA
;
A
#
# COMPACT_ATOMS: atom_id res chain seq x y z
N MET A 1 16.52 14.78 -8.91
CA MET A 1 16.16 15.62 -7.73
C MET A 1 14.84 15.12 -7.11
N PRO A 2 14.61 15.25 -5.78
CA PRO A 2 13.34 14.84 -5.18
C PRO A 2 12.15 15.63 -5.76
N ILE A 3 10.98 14.99 -5.82
CA ILE A 3 9.70 15.66 -6.07
C ILE A 3 9.50 16.71 -4.98
N SER A 4 9.04 17.90 -5.38
CA SER A 4 8.77 18.99 -4.44
C SER A 4 7.65 18.59 -3.48
N ASP A 5 7.79 18.95 -2.20
CA ASP A 5 6.83 18.63 -1.13
C ASP A 5 6.47 17.14 -1.01
N ILE A 6 7.44 16.25 -1.26
CA ILE A 6 7.24 14.79 -1.26
C ILE A 6 6.55 14.25 0.00
N LEU A 7 6.84 14.80 1.19
CA LEU A 7 6.18 14.37 2.42
C LEU A 7 4.67 14.63 2.40
N THR A 8 4.26 15.81 1.92
CA THR A 8 2.84 16.17 1.79
C THR A 8 2.16 15.28 0.76
N LEU A 9 2.81 15.08 -0.40
CA LEU A 9 2.31 14.23 -1.48
C LEU A 9 2.17 12.77 -1.04
N ALA A 10 3.13 12.24 -0.29
CA ALA A 10 3.06 10.88 0.26
C ALA A 10 1.87 10.75 1.21
N LYS A 11 1.73 11.67 2.17
CA LYS A 11 0.66 11.64 3.19
C LYS A 11 -0.75 11.73 2.58
N SER A 12 -0.94 12.45 1.47
CA SER A 12 -2.26 12.58 0.84
C SER A 12 -2.77 11.27 0.23
N THR A 13 -1.89 10.31 -0.08
CA THR A 13 -2.29 8.99 -0.62
C THR A 13 -2.73 7.99 0.45
N LEU A 14 -2.32 8.18 1.71
CA LEU A 14 -2.57 7.22 2.80
C LEU A 14 -4.06 6.93 3.04
N PRO A 15 -4.98 7.91 3.04
CA PRO A 15 -6.40 7.62 3.22
C PRO A 15 -6.95 6.68 2.15
N ALA A 16 -6.54 6.86 0.89
CA ALA A 16 -6.98 6.00 -0.21
C ALA A 16 -6.46 4.56 -0.06
N VAL A 17 -5.22 4.39 0.39
CA VAL A 17 -4.64 3.06 0.69
C VAL A 17 -5.32 2.41 1.89
N GLN A 18 -5.67 3.19 2.92
CA GLN A 18 -6.41 2.67 4.07
C GLN A 18 -7.82 2.20 3.67
N THR A 19 -8.54 2.98 2.86
CA THR A 19 -9.86 2.57 2.32
C THR A 19 -9.75 1.26 1.54
N LEU A 20 -8.73 1.09 0.69
CA LEU A 20 -8.52 -0.19 -0.01
C LEU A 20 -8.36 -1.38 0.94
N LEU A 21 -7.61 -1.20 2.03
CA LEU A 21 -7.42 -2.27 3.03
C LEU A 21 -8.73 -2.57 3.77
N ASP A 22 -9.49 -1.54 4.14
CA ASP A 22 -10.76 -1.69 4.84
C ASP A 22 -11.80 -2.41 3.96
N ASP A 23 -11.91 -2.01 2.70
CA ASP A 23 -12.80 -2.64 1.71
C ASP A 23 -12.38 -4.08 1.41
N ALA A 24 -11.08 -4.36 1.24
CA ALA A 24 -10.58 -5.71 1.02
C ALA A 24 -10.86 -6.62 2.24
N THR A 25 -10.73 -6.06 3.45
CA THR A 25 -11.05 -6.76 4.70
C THR A 25 -12.55 -7.09 4.78
N ALA A 26 -13.41 -6.13 4.42
CA ALA A 26 -14.86 -6.34 4.38
C ALA A 26 -15.24 -7.43 3.37
N ASN A 27 -14.71 -7.35 2.14
CA ASN A 27 -15.01 -8.29 1.06
C ASN A 27 -14.52 -9.71 1.38
N LEU A 28 -13.36 -9.86 2.03
CA LEU A 28 -12.91 -11.18 2.49
C LEU A 28 -13.81 -11.71 3.62
N ARG A 29 -14.23 -10.84 4.55
CA ARG A 29 -15.07 -11.22 5.69
C ARG A 29 -16.38 -11.88 5.24
N GLU A 30 -16.98 -11.39 4.15
CA GLU A 30 -18.18 -12.00 3.55
C GLU A 30 -17.98 -13.46 3.12
N LYS A 31 -16.75 -13.86 2.80
CA LYS A 31 -16.40 -15.22 2.36
C LYS A 31 -15.99 -16.14 3.51
N VAL A 32 -15.48 -15.59 4.60
CA VAL A 32 -14.82 -16.39 5.66
C VAL A 32 -15.54 -16.40 7.01
N VAL A 33 -16.63 -15.64 7.16
CA VAL A 33 -17.46 -15.65 8.37
C VAL A 33 -18.64 -16.60 8.23
N ALA A 34 -18.81 -17.46 9.23
CA ALA A 34 -19.97 -18.32 9.41
C ALA A 34 -20.43 -18.25 10.87
N ASP A 35 -21.74 -18.21 11.10
CA ASP A 35 -22.34 -18.13 12.45
C ASP A 35 -21.77 -16.99 13.31
N GLY A 36 -21.52 -15.83 12.69
CA GLY A 36 -21.04 -14.62 13.37
C GLY A 36 -19.56 -14.64 13.78
N ARG A 37 -18.79 -15.65 13.37
CA ARG A 37 -17.34 -15.75 13.62
C ARG A 37 -16.56 -16.16 12.39
N VAL A 38 -15.26 -15.90 12.40
CA VAL A 38 -14.37 -16.38 11.35
C VAL A 38 -14.28 -17.91 11.40
N SER A 39 -14.53 -18.56 10.27
CA SER A 39 -14.46 -20.02 10.11
C SER A 39 -13.06 -20.42 9.63
N GLY A 40 -12.39 -21.30 10.37
CA GLY A 40 -11.08 -21.83 9.97
C GLY A 40 -11.14 -22.59 8.65
N ALA A 41 -12.21 -23.35 8.41
CA ALA A 41 -12.39 -24.09 7.17
C ALA A 41 -12.59 -23.16 5.95
N LEU A 42 -13.35 -22.08 6.11
CA LEU A 42 -13.52 -21.09 5.03
C LEU A 42 -12.25 -20.27 4.81
N LEU A 43 -11.48 -19.98 5.87
CA LEU A 43 -10.16 -19.37 5.73
C LEU A 43 -9.20 -20.27 4.95
N GLU A 44 -9.17 -21.58 5.22
CA GLU A 44 -8.33 -22.52 4.47
C GLU A 44 -8.78 -22.64 3.01
N GLN A 45 -10.09 -22.66 2.76
CA GLN A 45 -10.66 -22.63 1.40
C GLN A 45 -10.30 -21.34 0.65
N HIS A 46 -10.17 -20.21 1.35
CA HIS A 46 -9.86 -18.90 0.80
C HIS A 46 -8.47 -18.40 1.24
N GLN A 47 -7.51 -19.31 1.41
CA GLN A 47 -6.19 -18.99 1.98
C GLN A 47 -5.39 -18.01 1.11
N ASP A 48 -5.58 -18.07 -0.21
CA ASP A 48 -4.99 -17.18 -1.19
C ASP A 48 -5.41 -15.73 -0.95
N ALA A 49 -6.72 -15.49 -0.80
CA ALA A 49 -7.26 -14.18 -0.50
C ALA A 49 -6.90 -13.71 0.92
N ALA A 50 -6.83 -14.63 1.90
CA ALA A 50 -6.39 -14.31 3.25
C ALA A 50 -4.91 -13.88 3.32
N HIS A 51 -4.03 -14.58 2.59
CA HIS A 51 -2.63 -14.19 2.45
C HIS A 51 -2.49 -12.89 1.66
N ALA A 52 -3.22 -12.72 0.56
CA ALA A 52 -3.22 -11.49 -0.22
C ALA A 52 -3.63 -10.28 0.62
N LEU A 53 -4.63 -10.43 1.50
CA LEU A 53 -5.06 -9.36 2.41
C LEU A 53 -3.93 -9.01 3.39
N SER A 54 -3.22 -10.03 3.88
CA SER A 54 -2.09 -9.84 4.81
C SER A 54 -0.94 -9.07 4.14
N TRP A 55 -0.67 -9.32 2.86
CA TRP A 55 0.32 -8.58 2.08
C TRP A 55 -0.11 -7.15 1.78
N LEU A 56 -1.38 -6.92 1.41
CA LEU A 56 -1.93 -5.58 1.26
C LEU A 56 -1.85 -4.79 2.58
N ALA A 57 -2.20 -5.42 3.71
CA ALA A 57 -2.08 -4.82 5.04
C ALA A 57 -0.64 -4.45 5.37
N THR A 58 0.31 -5.32 5.01
CA THR A 58 1.75 -5.07 5.20
C THR A 58 2.21 -3.84 4.40
N TYR A 59 1.80 -3.72 3.15
CA TYR A 59 2.17 -2.58 2.29
C TYR A 59 1.50 -1.28 2.73
N SER A 60 0.21 -1.33 3.10
CA SER A 60 -0.48 -0.20 3.71
C SER A 60 0.26 0.28 4.95
N GLN A 61 0.62 -0.63 5.87
CA GLN A 61 1.34 -0.28 7.08
C GLN A 61 2.74 0.25 6.79
N ALA A 62 3.46 -0.32 5.82
CA ALA A 62 4.77 0.17 5.42
C ALA A 62 4.70 1.62 4.94
N LEU A 63 3.73 1.97 4.07
CA LEU A 63 3.52 3.34 3.61
C LEU A 63 3.22 4.30 4.77
N HIS A 64 2.34 3.91 5.70
CA HIS A 64 2.04 4.71 6.90
C HIS A 64 3.28 4.94 7.76
N GLN A 65 4.10 3.90 7.99
CA GLN A 65 5.31 4.01 8.80
C GLN A 65 6.41 4.84 8.10
N MET A 66 6.54 4.73 6.78
CA MET A 66 7.47 5.55 6.00
C MET A 66 7.11 7.03 6.06
N ALA A 67 5.82 7.37 5.89
CA ALA A 67 5.36 8.75 6.06
C ALA A 67 5.58 9.25 7.49
N ALA A 68 5.25 8.45 8.51
CA ALA A 68 5.44 8.83 9.91
C ALA A 68 6.93 9.02 10.28
N TRP A 69 7.81 8.19 9.73
CA TRP A 69 9.26 8.34 9.88
C TRP A 69 9.75 9.67 9.27
N ALA A 70 9.35 9.96 8.03
CA ALA A 70 9.72 11.20 7.36
C ALA A 70 9.13 12.44 8.06
N ASP A 71 7.93 12.35 8.62
CA ASP A 71 7.27 13.42 9.38
C ASP A 71 8.03 13.77 10.66
N ARG A 72 8.51 12.75 11.39
CA ARG A 72 9.38 12.95 12.57
C ARG A 72 10.71 13.59 12.18
N LEU A 73 11.34 13.14 11.10
CA LEU A 73 12.56 13.76 10.59
C LEU A 73 12.33 15.21 10.17
N ASN A 74 11.21 15.52 9.53
CA ASN A 74 10.87 16.87 9.12
C ASN A 74 10.70 17.80 10.32
N SER A 75 10.00 17.32 11.36
CA SER A 75 9.79 18.05 12.62
C SER A 75 11.11 18.35 13.34
N ASP A 76 12.10 17.47 13.22
CA ASP A 76 13.45 17.64 13.75
C ASP A 76 14.38 18.50 12.85
N GLY A 77 13.92 18.95 11.68
CA GLY A 77 14.76 19.62 10.68
C GLY A 77 15.81 18.72 10.02
N LYS A 78 15.60 17.39 10.06
CA LYS A 78 16.51 16.34 9.58
C LYS A 78 16.03 15.64 8.30
N LEU A 79 14.92 16.05 7.71
CA LEU A 79 14.43 15.49 6.44
C LEU A 79 15.26 16.01 5.25
N GLY A 80 16.46 15.47 5.10
CA GLY A 80 17.40 15.82 4.04
C GLY A 80 17.03 15.23 2.68
N LYS A 81 17.88 15.52 1.68
CA LYS A 81 17.69 15.05 0.31
C LYS A 81 17.63 13.52 0.21
N MET A 82 18.46 12.81 0.97
CA MET A 82 18.51 11.34 0.92
C MET A 82 17.21 10.74 1.45
N GLU A 83 16.72 11.23 2.58
CA GLU A 83 15.51 10.77 3.23
C GLU A 83 14.27 11.03 2.37
N GLN A 84 14.24 12.19 1.68
CA GLN A 84 13.21 12.50 0.70
C GLN A 84 13.21 11.52 -0.49
N LEU A 85 14.38 11.15 -1.01
CA LEU A 85 14.47 10.16 -2.10
C LEU A 85 14.04 8.76 -1.64
N ILE A 86 14.41 8.35 -0.43
CA ILE A 86 13.97 7.07 0.16
C ILE A 86 12.44 7.04 0.27
N LEU A 87 11.83 8.12 0.80
CA LEU A 87 10.38 8.24 0.89
C LEU A 87 9.72 8.18 -0.49
N GLN A 88 10.26 8.94 -1.44
CA GLN A 88 9.76 8.99 -2.81
C GLN A 88 9.75 7.61 -3.49
N ILE A 89 10.87 6.90 -3.42
CA ILE A 89 11.03 5.57 -4.03
C ILE A 89 10.11 4.57 -3.35
N ALA A 90 10.02 4.59 -2.01
CA ALA A 90 9.14 3.70 -1.27
C ALA A 90 7.68 3.86 -1.70
N PHE A 91 7.18 5.11 -1.77
CA PHE A 91 5.81 5.38 -2.21
C PHE A 91 5.59 5.02 -3.68
N GLY A 92 6.53 5.36 -4.56
CA GLY A 92 6.40 5.02 -5.98
C GLY A 92 6.36 3.51 -6.23
N GLU A 93 7.24 2.75 -5.58
CA GLU A 93 7.29 1.30 -5.71
C GLU A 93 6.04 0.64 -5.10
N TYR A 94 5.69 0.99 -3.87
CA TYR A 94 4.66 0.25 -3.14
C TYR A 94 3.25 0.58 -3.64
N LEU A 95 2.99 1.82 -4.07
CA LEU A 95 1.72 2.14 -4.73
C LEU A 95 1.62 1.42 -6.09
N SER A 96 2.72 1.33 -6.84
CA SER A 96 2.74 0.59 -8.11
C SER A 96 2.52 -0.90 -7.92
N GLN A 97 3.10 -1.50 -6.88
CA GLN A 97 2.86 -2.91 -6.54
C GLN A 97 1.46 -3.16 -5.97
N ILE A 98 0.88 -2.25 -5.18
CA ILE A 98 -0.53 -2.36 -4.79
C ILE A 98 -1.43 -2.35 -6.04
N ALA A 99 -1.17 -1.46 -7.00
CA ALA A 99 -1.96 -1.36 -8.22
C ALA A 99 -1.76 -2.54 -9.19
N GLY A 100 -0.52 -3.00 -9.36
CA GLY A 100 -0.14 -4.02 -10.35
C GLY A 100 -0.05 -5.46 -9.82
N GLY A 101 0.06 -5.63 -8.51
CA GLY A 101 0.18 -6.90 -7.81
C GLY A 101 1.40 -6.98 -6.90
N ILE A 102 1.19 -7.36 -5.64
CA ILE A 102 2.24 -7.51 -4.62
C ILE A 102 2.81 -8.93 -4.70
N PRO A 103 4.12 -9.12 -4.93
CA PRO A 103 4.72 -10.45 -4.95
C PRO A 103 4.79 -11.04 -3.54
N MET A 104 3.99 -12.07 -3.27
CA MET A 104 4.07 -12.87 -2.04
C MET A 104 5.18 -13.91 -2.14
N SER A 105 5.33 -14.47 -3.34
CA SER A 105 6.43 -15.32 -3.77
C SER A 105 6.74 -15.01 -5.24
N GLN A 106 7.65 -15.75 -5.87
CA GLN A 106 7.91 -15.58 -7.32
C GLN A 106 6.71 -16.01 -8.19
N GLY A 107 5.86 -16.91 -7.69
CA GLY A 107 4.70 -17.45 -8.42
C GLY A 107 3.35 -16.92 -7.94
N GLU A 108 3.31 -16.31 -6.76
CA GLU A 108 2.07 -15.87 -6.11
C GLU A 108 2.06 -14.35 -5.97
N ILE A 109 1.09 -13.72 -6.61
CA ILE A 109 0.94 -12.26 -6.65
C ILE A 109 -0.43 -11.92 -6.07
N ALA A 110 -0.45 -11.16 -4.98
CA ALA A 110 -1.67 -10.62 -4.38
C ALA A 110 -2.17 -9.44 -5.20
N ARG A 111 -3.44 -9.48 -5.63
CA ARG A 111 -4.01 -8.45 -6.50
C ARG A 111 -5.29 -7.87 -5.92
N LEU A 112 -5.55 -6.58 -6.18
CA LEU A 112 -6.79 -5.93 -5.76
C LEU A 112 -8.04 -6.60 -6.35
N GLN A 113 -7.90 -7.17 -7.55
CA GLN A 113 -8.99 -7.87 -8.24
C GLN A 113 -9.44 -9.14 -7.49
N ASP A 114 -8.58 -9.74 -6.66
CA ASP A 114 -8.95 -10.90 -5.81
C ASP A 114 -10.02 -10.50 -4.76
N PHE A 115 -10.10 -9.20 -4.46
CA PHE A 115 -11.10 -8.58 -3.60
C PHE A 115 -12.19 -7.83 -4.38
N GLY A 116 -12.16 -7.82 -5.72
CA GLY A 116 -13.09 -7.03 -6.54
C GLY A 116 -12.82 -5.51 -6.51
N LEU A 117 -11.57 -5.11 -6.22
CA LEU A 117 -11.17 -3.71 -6.08
C LEU A 117 -10.22 -3.28 -7.22
N THR A 118 -10.08 -1.97 -7.39
CA THR A 118 -9.09 -1.33 -8.26
C THR A 118 -8.41 -0.18 -7.54
N MET A 119 -7.19 0.16 -7.95
CA MET A 119 -6.49 1.32 -7.38
C MET A 119 -7.29 2.61 -7.62
N PRO A 120 -7.46 3.48 -6.61
CA PRO A 120 -8.08 4.79 -6.80
C PRO A 120 -7.29 5.66 -7.78
N ASP A 121 -8.00 6.24 -8.74
CA ASP A 121 -7.42 7.18 -9.71
C ASP A 121 -7.40 8.60 -9.12
N THR A 122 -6.29 8.93 -8.47
CA THR A 122 -6.04 10.28 -7.93
C THR A 122 -4.76 10.85 -8.53
N PRO A 123 -4.67 12.17 -8.75
CA PRO A 123 -3.45 12.80 -9.25
C PRO A 123 -2.21 12.49 -8.41
N GLU A 124 -2.36 12.38 -7.09
CA GLU A 124 -1.27 12.14 -6.14
C GLU A 124 -0.71 10.73 -6.26
N ILE A 125 -1.60 9.72 -6.32
CA ILE A 125 -1.23 8.32 -6.57
C ILE A 125 -0.58 8.21 -7.95
N ALA A 126 -1.20 8.79 -8.98
CA ALA A 126 -0.69 8.74 -10.34
C ALA A 126 0.72 9.35 -10.45
N THR A 127 0.94 10.50 -9.79
CA THR A 127 2.25 11.16 -9.75
C THR A 127 3.30 10.28 -9.08
N LEU A 128 3.01 9.71 -7.91
CA LEU A 128 3.96 8.86 -7.20
C LEU A 128 4.26 7.57 -7.95
N MET A 129 3.27 6.93 -8.56
CA MET A 129 3.48 5.74 -9.39
C MET A 129 4.34 6.04 -10.62
N ALA A 130 4.13 7.19 -11.27
CA ALA A 130 4.84 7.55 -12.50
C ALA A 130 6.28 8.05 -12.24
N GLU A 131 6.48 8.81 -11.16
CA GLU A 131 7.70 9.60 -10.93
C GLU A 131 8.44 9.22 -9.64
N GLY A 132 7.85 8.37 -8.80
CA GLY A 132 8.36 8.05 -7.46
C GLY A 132 9.57 7.13 -7.48
N ASN A 133 9.56 6.07 -8.30
CA ASN A 133 10.68 5.16 -8.47
C ASN A 133 11.24 5.23 -9.90
N THR A 134 12.29 6.04 -10.11
CA THR A 134 12.87 6.29 -11.44
C THR A 134 14.40 6.23 -11.42
N SER A 135 15.00 6.05 -12.60
CA SER A 135 16.45 6.12 -12.80
C SER A 135 16.99 7.54 -13.02
N LYS A 136 16.16 8.57 -12.87
CA LYS A 136 16.55 9.97 -13.10
C LYS A 136 17.60 10.40 -12.08
N ALA A 137 18.65 11.08 -12.55
CA ALA A 137 19.74 11.61 -11.72
C ALA A 137 19.31 12.81 -10.85
#